data_AF-A0A0J1II73-F1
#
_entry.id   AF-A0A0J1II73-F1
#
_cell.length_a   1.000
_cell.length_b   1.000
_cell.length_c   1.000
_cell.angle_alpha   90.00
_cell.angle_beta   90.00
_cell.angle_gamma   90.00
#
_symmetry.space_group_name_H-M   'P 1'
#
loop_
_entity.id
_entity.type
_entity.pdbx_description
1 polymer ?
#
loop_
_entity_poly.entity_id
_entity_poly.type
_entity_poly.pdbx_seq_one_letter_code
_entity_poly.pdbx_strand_id
1 'polypeptide(L)'
;MSEFNILSTCCKPSSAIEENDYIEKELPIAIIGAGPVGLAAAAHFIQYKQKVIILEAGTEVGANILTWKHIKLFSQWKYNIDKAAST
;
A
#
# COMPACT_ATOMS: atom_id res chain seq x y z
N MET A 1 -1.33 2.52 35.02
CA MET A 1 -1.65 1.15 34.57
C MET A 1 -2.85 1.29 33.65
N SER A 2 -2.64 1.13 32.35
CA SER A 2 -3.67 1.31 31.33
C SER A 2 -4.70 0.20 31.41
N GLU A 3 -5.97 0.56 31.55
CA GLU A 3 -7.10 -0.36 31.49
C GLU A 3 -7.26 -0.92 30.06
N PHE A 4 -7.28 -2.24 29.93
CA PHE A 4 -7.63 -2.93 28.69
C PHE A 4 -9.15 -3.10 28.64
N ASN A 5 -9.81 -2.42 27.70
CA ASN A 5 -11.24 -2.57 27.46
C ASN A 5 -11.48 -3.78 26.53
N ILE A 6 -12.02 -4.86 27.08
CA ILE A 6 -12.44 -6.04 26.30
C ILE A 6 -13.88 -5.79 25.81
N LEU A 7 -14.02 -5.51 24.52
CA LEU A 7 -15.34 -5.41 23.87
C LEU A 7 -15.87 -6.82 23.56
N SER A 8 -16.84 -7.27 24.36
CA SER A 8 -17.41 -8.62 24.33
C SER A 8 -18.59 -8.82 23.35
N THR A 9 -18.69 -8.03 22.29
CA THR A 9 -19.89 -8.07 21.42
C THR A 9 -19.49 -8.14 19.96
N CYS A 10 -19.27 -9.36 19.46
CA CYS A 10 -18.69 -9.59 18.14
C CYS A 10 -19.70 -9.64 16.98
N CYS A 11 -21.02 -9.56 17.20
CA CYS A 11 -22.00 -9.85 16.13
C CYS A 11 -23.36 -9.13 16.20
N LYS A 12 -23.41 -7.81 16.45
CA LYS A 12 -24.61 -7.03 16.12
C LYS A 12 -24.29 -6.04 15.00
N PRO A 13 -24.95 -6.09 13.83
CA PRO A 13 -24.93 -4.94 12.95
C PRO A 13 -25.68 -3.82 13.69
N SER A 14 -25.01 -2.69 13.90
CA SER A 14 -25.67 -1.51 14.43
C SER A 14 -26.72 -1.06 13.41
N SER A 15 -27.98 -1.47 13.61
CA SER A 15 -29.14 -0.87 12.97
C SER A 15 -29.46 0.46 13.65
N ALA A 16 -28.47 1.35 13.63
CA ALA A 16 -28.53 2.75 14.01
C ALA A 16 -27.47 3.44 13.17
N ILE A 17 -27.75 3.62 11.88
CA ILE A 17 -27.04 4.61 11.07
C ILE A 17 -27.75 5.92 11.35
N GLU A 18 -27.45 6.50 12.50
CA GLU A 18 -27.68 7.92 12.74
C GLU A 18 -26.57 8.69 12.03
N GLU A 19 -27.00 9.48 11.06
CA GLU A 19 -26.46 10.73 10.51
C GLU A 19 -24.95 11.05 10.66
N ASN A 20 -24.30 11.15 9.49
CA ASN A 20 -23.18 12.07 9.21
C ASN A 20 -21.98 12.05 10.18
N ASP A 21 -21.37 10.88 10.37
CA ASP A 21 -19.97 10.82 10.80
C ASP A 21 -19.06 10.86 9.57
N TYR A 22 -18.97 12.03 8.91
CA TYR A 22 -17.83 12.32 8.03
C TYR A 22 -16.60 12.47 8.92
N ILE A 23 -16.11 11.35 9.45
CA ILE A 23 -14.75 11.32 9.95
C ILE A 23 -13.90 11.61 8.70
N GLU A 24 -13.28 12.79 8.63
CA GLU A 24 -12.06 12.98 7.86
C GLU A 24 -10.97 12.08 8.47
N LYS A 25 -11.18 10.76 8.39
CA LYS A 25 -10.15 9.78 8.70
C LYS A 25 -9.30 9.81 7.46
N GLU A 26 -8.13 10.45 7.56
CA GLU A 26 -7.05 10.25 6.60
C GLU A 26 -6.69 8.76 6.60
N LEU A 27 -7.39 7.99 5.78
CA LEU A 27 -7.11 6.59 5.58
C LEU A 27 -5.87 6.46 4.70
N PRO A 28 -4.95 5.53 5.01
CA PRO A 28 -3.82 5.28 4.14
C PRO A 28 -4.29 4.69 2.80
N ILE A 29 -3.55 5.01 1.74
CA ILE A 29 -3.77 4.45 0.41
C ILE A 29 -3.15 3.05 0.37
N ALA A 30 -3.97 2.04 0.05
CA ALA A 30 -3.50 0.67 -0.14
C ALA A 30 -3.11 0.44 -1.61
N ILE A 31 -1.87 0.01 -1.85
CA ILE A 31 -1.36 -0.39 -3.16
C ILE A 31 -1.24 -1.92 -3.16
N ILE A 32 -1.97 -2.58 -4.06
CA ILE A 32 -1.95 -4.04 -4.19
C ILE A 32 -0.98 -4.40 -5.31
N GLY A 33 0.16 -4.97 -4.93
CA GLY A 33 1.28 -5.37 -5.77
C GLY A 33 2.51 -4.47 -5.56
N ALA A 34 3.62 -5.06 -5.11
CA ALA A 34 4.93 -4.41 -5.00
C ALA A 34 5.80 -4.66 -6.26
N GLY A 35 5.17 -4.72 -7.43
CA GLY A 35 5.86 -4.72 -8.72
C GLY A 35 6.35 -3.32 -9.12
N PRO A 36 7.04 -3.16 -10.27
CA PRO A 36 7.59 -1.88 -10.70
C PRO A 36 6.57 -0.74 -10.74
N VAL A 37 5.36 -1.01 -11.23
CA VAL A 37 4.28 0.00 -11.31
C VAL A 37 3.74 0.37 -9.93
N GLY A 38 3.56 -0.61 -9.04
CA GLY A 38 3.10 -0.35 -7.67
C GLY A 38 4.10 0.46 -6.85
N LEU A 39 5.39 0.18 -7.01
CA LEU A 39 6.47 0.97 -6.39
C LEU A 39 6.55 2.38 -6.97
N ALA A 40 6.37 2.55 -8.28
CA ALA A 40 6.30 3.86 -8.90
C ALA A 40 5.12 4.67 -8.32
N ALA A 41 3.94 4.07 -8.23
CA ALA A 41 2.77 4.72 -7.63
C ALA A 41 3.03 5.13 -6.17
N ALA A 42 3.64 4.24 -5.38
CA ALA A 42 4.03 4.54 -4.00
C ALA A 42 4.99 5.72 -3.91
N ALA A 43 5.99 5.79 -4.80
CA ALA A 43 6.95 6.89 -4.84
C ALA A 43 6.27 8.24 -5.10
N HIS A 44 5.33 8.29 -6.06
CA HIS A 44 4.53 9.50 -6.31
C HIS A 44 3.72 9.90 -5.08
N PHE A 45 3.01 8.97 -4.43
CA PHE A 45 2.23 9.29 -3.23
C PHE A 45 3.09 9.78 -2.06
N ILE A 46 4.28 9.21 -1.88
CA ILE A 46 5.24 9.66 -0.87
C ILE A 46 5.69 11.09 -1.17
N GLN A 47 5.96 11.45 -2.43
CA GLN A 47 6.28 12.84 -2.81
C GLN A 47 5.15 13.82 -2.47
N TYR A 48 3.89 13.37 -2.59
CA TYR A 48 2.71 14.15 -2.19
C TYR A 48 2.34 14.04 -0.70
N LYS A 49 3.26 13.52 0.13
CA LYS A 49 3.09 13.37 1.59
C LYS A 49 1.85 12.54 1.98
N GLN A 50 1.43 11.61 1.13
CA GLN A 50 0.33 10.70 1.40
C GLN A 50 0.83 9.46 2.14
N LYS A 51 0.01 8.95 3.07
CA LYS A 51 0.28 7.68 3.78
C LYS A 51 -0.05 6.52 2.85
N VAL A 52 0.90 5.61 2.64
CA VAL A 52 0.73 4.44 1.77
C VAL A 52 1.04 3.14 2.48
N ILE A 53 0.33 2.08 2.12
CA ILE A 53 0.61 0.69 2.52
C ILE A 53 0.70 -0.12 1.23
N ILE A 54 1.77 -0.89 1.04
CA ILE A 54 1.95 -1.77 -0.12
C ILE A 54 1.75 -3.22 0.33
N LEU A 55 0.92 -3.96 -0.39
CA LEU A 55 0.63 -5.37 -0.15
C LEU A 55 1.14 -6.19 -1.33
N GLU A 56 2.04 -7.13 -1.11
CA GLU A 56 2.57 -8.03 -2.15
C GLU A 56 2.20 -9.48 -1.83
N ALA A 57 1.89 -10.26 -2.87
CA ALA A 57 1.55 -11.67 -2.70
C ALA A 57 2.80 -12.52 -2.43
N GLY A 58 3.95 -12.13 -2.97
CA GLY A 58 5.23 -12.77 -2.72
C GLY A 58 5.90 -12.37 -1.39
N THR A 59 7.00 -13.05 -1.07
CA THR A 59 7.77 -12.83 0.17
C THR A 59 8.66 -11.59 0.13
N GLU A 60 8.82 -10.98 -1.05
CA GLU A 60 9.71 -9.85 -1.28
C GLU A 60 9.17 -8.90 -2.35
N VAL A 61 9.67 -7.67 -2.34
CA VAL A 61 9.33 -6.65 -3.35
C VAL A 61 9.72 -7.14 -4.74
N GLY A 62 8.82 -6.97 -5.71
CA GLY A 62 9.07 -7.38 -7.08
C GLY A 62 9.15 -8.90 -7.26
N ALA A 63 8.51 -9.70 -6.40
CA ALA A 63 8.52 -11.16 -6.44
C ALA A 63 8.34 -11.74 -7.86
N ASN A 64 7.42 -11.20 -8.67
CA ASN A 64 7.24 -11.62 -10.06
C ASN A 64 8.47 -11.33 -10.95
N ILE A 65 9.06 -10.12 -10.86
CA ILE A 65 10.26 -9.75 -11.63
C ILE A 65 11.41 -10.71 -11.33
N LEU A 66 11.52 -11.13 -10.07
CA LEU A 66 12.60 -11.99 -9.60
C LEU A 66 12.51 -13.42 -10.16
N THR A 67 11.32 -13.91 -10.51
CA THR A 67 11.17 -15.24 -11.13
C THR A 67 11.85 -15.30 -12.50
N TRP A 68 11.97 -14.17 -13.18
CA TRP A 68 12.58 -14.04 -14.50
C TRP A 68 13.83 -13.16 -14.52
N LYS A 69 14.47 -12.92 -13.37
CA LYS A 69 15.71 -12.11 -13.26
C LYS A 69 16.87 -12.55 -14.16
N HIS A 70 16.81 -13.77 -14.71
CA HIS A 70 17.78 -14.32 -15.65
C HIS A 70 17.57 -13.82 -17.10
N ILE A 71 16.42 -13.21 -17.39
CA ILE A 71 16.10 -12.66 -18.71
C ILE A 71 16.72 -11.27 -18.86
N LYS A 72 17.37 -11.03 -19.99
CA LYS A 72 17.89 -9.69 -20.34
C LYS A 72 16.78 -8.85 -20.96
N LEU A 73 16.58 -7.64 -20.42
CA LEU A 73 15.69 -6.64 -20.97
C LEU A 73 16.36 -5.86 -22.11
N PHE A 74 15.54 -5.18 -22.92
CA PHE A 74 16.01 -4.36 -24.04
C PHE A 74 16.61 -3.01 -23.59
N SER A 75 16.28 -2.54 -22.38
CA SER A 75 16.77 -1.29 -21.80
C SER A 75 17.52 -1.53 -20.49
N GLN A 76 18.54 -0.71 -20.23
CA GLN A 76 19.24 -0.72 -18.94
C GLN A 76 18.29 -0.27 -17.82
N TRP A 77 18.46 -0.84 -16.62
CA TRP A 77 17.60 -0.57 -15.46
C TRP A 77 17.43 0.92 -15.17
N LYS A 78 18.52 1.70 -15.24
CA LYS A 78 18.51 3.17 -14.99
C LYS A 78 17.51 3.95 -15.86
N TYR A 79 17.11 3.42 -17.01
CA TYR A 79 16.13 4.06 -17.90
C TYR A 79 14.68 3.66 -17.60
N ASN A 80 14.47 2.60 -16.82
CA ASN A 80 13.15 2.06 -16.50
C ASN A 80 12.67 2.45 -15.09
N ILE A 81 13.51 3.13 -14.29
CA ILE A 81 13.15 3.61 -12.96
C ILE A 81 12.30 4.88 -13.11
N ASP A 82 11.15 4.93 -12.43
CA ASP A 82 10.35 6.15 -12.35
C ASP A 82 11.14 7.25 -11.63
N LYS A 83 11.10 8.48 -12.15
CA LYS A 83 11.82 9.63 -11.57
C LYS A 83 11.43 9.91 -10.12
N ALA A 84 10.18 9.63 -9.74
CA ALA A 84 9.74 9.79 -8.37
C ALA A 84 10.47 8.83 -7.41
N ALA A 85 10.90 7.67 -7.91
CA ALA A 85 11.59 6.64 -7.15
C ALA A 85 13.14 6.76 -7.18
N SER A 86 13.70 7.66 -8.00
CA SER A 86 15.16 7.82 -8.15
C SER A 86 15.79 8.81 -7.17
N THR A 87 15.09 9.16 -6.08
CA THR A 87 15.50 10.21 -5.13
C THR A 87 16.22 9.63 -3.93
#